data_AF-A0A4S8QJ59-F1
#
_entry.id   AF-A0A4S8QJ59-F1
#
_cell.length_a   1.000
_cell.length_b   1.000
_cell.length_c   1.000
_cell.angle_alpha   90.00
_cell.angle_beta   90.00
_cell.angle_gamma   90.00
#
_symmetry.space_group_name_H-M   'P 1'
#
loop_
_entity.id
_entity.type
_entity.pdbx_description
1 polymer ?
#
loop_
_entity_poly.entity_id
_entity_poly.type
_entity_poly.pdbx_seq_one_letter_code
_entity_poly.pdbx_strand_id
1 'polypeptide(L)'
;MRLNYSARYENGTVATHTSKNAGRITDAVGDKILANIQIWSGGKYTATRREEQSVITVKNVLPAMNKGIGSDQVKEMQSIVNKNIK
;
A
#
# COMPACT_ATOMS: atom_id res chain seq x y z
N MET A 1 -10.05 5.69 10.89
CA MET A 1 -9.70 4.95 9.65
C MET A 1 -8.71 3.80 9.90
N ARG A 2 -8.61 2.82 8.99
CA ARG A 2 -7.64 1.71 9.00
C ARG A 2 -6.65 1.83 7.84
N LEU A 3 -5.43 1.36 8.04
CA LEU A 3 -4.39 1.31 7.02
C LEU A 3 -4.11 -0.13 6.60
N ASN A 4 -4.10 -0.36 5.30
CA ASN A 4 -3.78 -1.64 4.68
C ASN A 4 -2.70 -1.45 3.62
N TYR A 5 -1.85 -2.45 3.47
CA TYR A 5 -0.84 -2.53 2.41
C TYR A 5 -1.15 -3.74 1.56
N SER A 6 -1.12 -3.61 0.23
CA SER A 6 -1.44 -4.71 -0.67
C SER A 6 -0.59 -4.66 -1.93
N ALA A 7 0.13 -5.72 -2.23
CA ALA A 7 0.86 -5.84 -3.49
C ALA A 7 0.23 -6.93 -4.36
N ARG A 8 -0.13 -6.56 -5.58
CA ARG A 8 -0.46 -7.51 -6.64
C ARG A 8 0.81 -8.21 -7.12
N TYR A 9 0.71 -9.47 -7.48
CA TYR A 9 1.80 -10.21 -8.10
C TYR A 9 1.29 -11.19 -9.15
N GLU A 10 2.15 -11.49 -10.11
CA GLU A 10 1.89 -12.48 -11.15
C GLU A 10 1.96 -13.89 -10.55
N ASN A 11 0.94 -14.71 -10.83
CA ASN A 11 0.88 -16.10 -10.45
C ASN A 11 0.37 -16.92 -11.64
N GLY A 12 1.22 -17.06 -12.65
CA GLY A 12 0.81 -17.57 -13.96
C GLY A 12 -0.11 -16.57 -14.66
N THR A 13 -1.32 -17.00 -15.01
CA THR A 13 -2.30 -16.17 -15.75
C THR A 13 -3.19 -15.30 -14.87
N VAL A 14 -3.13 -15.44 -13.54
CA VAL A 14 -3.99 -14.70 -12.61
C VAL A 14 -3.14 -13.79 -11.73
N ALA A 15 -3.52 -12.51 -11.65
CA ALA A 15 -2.95 -11.59 -10.69
C ALA A 15 -3.54 -11.85 -9.29
N THR A 16 -2.71 -12.29 -8.36
CA THR A 16 -3.07 -12.48 -6.94
C THR A 16 -2.52 -11.32 -6.12
N HIS A 17 -2.91 -11.22 -4.84
CA HIS A 17 -2.39 -10.19 -3.95
C HIS A 17 -1.84 -10.77 -2.64
N THR A 18 -0.87 -10.07 -2.06
CA THR A 18 -0.44 -10.26 -0.67
C THR A 18 -0.76 -8.96 0.07
N SER A 19 -1.34 -9.07 1.26
CA SER A 19 -1.87 -7.92 2.00
C SER A 19 -1.47 -7.98 3.47
N LYS A 20 -1.28 -6.81 4.07
CA LYS A 20 -1.02 -6.66 5.51
C LYS A 20 -1.78 -5.47 6.07
N ASN A 21 -2.63 -5.75 7.04
CA ASN A 21 -3.28 -4.72 7.83
C ASN A 21 -2.27 -4.13 8.83
N ALA A 22 -2.22 -2.80 8.91
CA ALA A 22 -1.31 -2.08 9.80
C ALA A 22 -2.02 -1.36 10.96
N GLY A 23 -3.31 -1.62 11.15
CA GLY A 23 -4.08 -1.11 12.26
C GLY A 23 -4.78 0.22 11.95
N ARG A 24 -5.10 0.95 13.02
CA ARG A 24 -5.85 2.21 12.94
C ARG A 24 -4.89 3.39 12.74
N ILE A 25 -5.34 4.35 11.95
CA ILE A 25 -4.70 5.65 11.75
C ILE A 25 -5.74 6.77 11.84
N THR A 26 -5.28 7.99 12.11
CA THR A 26 -6.13 9.20 12.04
C THR A 26 -6.44 9.56 10.58
N ASP A 27 -7.51 10.33 10.37
CA ASP A 27 -7.93 10.77 9.04
C ASP A 27 -6.85 11.63 8.36
N ALA A 28 -6.28 12.57 9.10
CA ALA A 28 -5.17 13.41 8.64
C ALA A 28 -3.93 12.61 8.19
N VAL A 29 -3.57 11.53 8.90
CA VAL A 29 -2.46 10.65 8.48
C VAL A 29 -2.79 9.96 7.17
N GLY A 30 -4.03 9.50 7.01
CA GLY A 30 -4.42 8.87 5.76
C GLY A 30 -4.51 9.82 4.58
N ASP A 31 -5.00 11.05 4.79
CA ASP A 31 -4.97 12.09 3.74
C ASP A 31 -3.54 12.36 3.29
N LYS A 32 -2.60 12.47 4.23
CA LYS A 32 -1.16 12.60 3.92
C LYS A 32 -0.66 11.43 3.08
N ILE A 33 -0.97 10.19 3.44
CA ILE A 33 -0.57 9.01 2.67
C ILE A 33 -1.18 9.06 1.26
N LEU A 34 -2.47 9.35 1.16
CA LEU A 34 -3.19 9.39 -0.12
C LEU A 34 -2.59 10.43 -1.08
N ALA A 35 -2.26 11.61 -0.58
CA ALA A 35 -1.70 12.69 -1.37
C ALA A 35 -0.24 12.48 -1.78
N ASN A 36 0.56 11.77 -0.97
CA ASN A 36 2.03 11.81 -1.11
C ASN A 36 2.71 10.46 -1.40
N ILE A 37 2.05 9.31 -1.22
CA ILE A 37 2.72 8.01 -1.35
C ILE A 37 3.34 7.79 -2.73
N GLN A 38 2.74 8.34 -3.78
CA GLN A 38 3.28 8.28 -5.14
C GLN A 38 4.59 9.04 -5.25
N ILE A 39 4.72 10.20 -4.58
CA ILE A 39 5.96 10.98 -4.54
C ILE A 39 7.00 10.27 -3.67
N TRP A 40 6.63 9.85 -2.46
CA TRP A 40 7.55 9.19 -1.52
C TRP A 40 8.14 7.88 -2.06
N SER A 41 7.43 7.22 -2.98
CA SER A 41 7.85 5.95 -3.58
C SER A 41 8.45 6.10 -4.99
N GLY A 42 8.62 7.32 -5.50
CA GLY A 42 9.09 7.54 -6.87
C GLY A 42 8.16 6.95 -7.94
N GLY A 43 6.84 6.93 -7.68
CA GLY A 43 5.81 6.42 -8.58
C GLY A 43 5.50 4.92 -8.44
N LYS A 44 6.24 4.18 -7.60
CA LYS A 44 6.08 2.72 -7.47
C LYS A 44 4.75 2.32 -6.80
N TYR A 45 4.27 3.16 -5.89
CA TYR A 45 3.09 2.88 -5.05
C TYR A 45 2.05 3.99 -5.15
N THR A 46 0.78 3.61 -5.02
CA THR A 46 -0.36 4.52 -4.95
C THR A 46 -1.24 4.14 -3.76
N ALA A 47 -2.18 5.01 -3.37
CA ALA A 47 -3.13 4.72 -2.31
C ALA A 47 -4.56 4.94 -2.81
N THR A 48 -5.49 4.17 -2.25
CA THR A 48 -6.93 4.34 -2.48
C THR A 48 -7.66 4.30 -1.16
N ARG A 49 -8.64 5.20 -0.98
CA ARG A 49 -9.56 5.20 0.16
C ARG A 49 -10.88 4.54 -0.23
N ARG A 50 -11.44 3.73 0.66
CA ARG A 50 -12.84 3.30 0.63
C ARG A 50 -13.54 3.89 1.85
N GLU A 51 -14.39 4.88 1.63
CA GLU A 51 -15.11 5.61 2.68
C GLU A 51 -16.01 4.68 3.50
N GLU A 52 -16.81 3.84 2.83
CA GLU A 52 -17.74 2.88 3.45
C GLU A 52 -17.08 1.92 4.45
N GLN A 53 -15.81 1.58 4.21
CA GLN A 53 -15.04 0.67 5.06
C GLN A 53 -14.07 1.42 5.98
N SER A 54 -13.97 2.75 5.85
CA SER A 54 -13.00 3.59 6.52
C SER A 54 -11.57 3.03 6.42
N VAL A 55 -11.17 2.60 5.21
CA VAL A 55 -9.88 1.95 4.93
C VAL A 55 -9.13 2.71 3.85
N ILE A 56 -7.84 2.96 4.09
CA ILE A 56 -6.87 3.29 3.04
C ILE A 56 -6.04 2.07 2.75
N THR A 57 -5.90 1.75 1.47
CA THR A 57 -4.98 0.72 0.97
C THR A 57 -3.88 1.36 0.14
N VAL A 58 -2.63 1.24 0.60
CA VAL A 58 -1.44 1.48 -0.22
C VAL A 58 -1.18 0.24 -1.06
N LYS A 59 -0.95 0.43 -2.36
CA LYS A 59 -0.79 -0.66 -3.32
C LYS A 59 0.24 -0.37 -4.41
N ASN A 60 0.73 -1.43 -5.04
CA ASN A 60 1.62 -1.31 -6.19
C ASN A 60 0.88 -0.93 -7.49
N VAL A 61 1.51 -0.02 -8.23
CA VAL A 61 1.00 0.43 -9.53
C VAL A 61 1.10 -0.69 -10.56
N LEU A 62 2.26 -1.37 -10.62
CA LEU A 62 2.48 -2.54 -11.44
C LEU A 62 2.53 -3.80 -10.58
N PRO A 63 1.99 -4.94 -11.05
CA PRO A 63 2.16 -6.22 -10.38
C PRO A 63 3.63 -6.56 -10.17
N ALA A 64 3.95 -7.17 -9.03
CA ALA A 64 5.26 -7.79 -8.81
C ALA A 64 5.38 -9.09 -9.61
N MET A 65 6.60 -9.47 -9.99
CA MET A 65 6.86 -10.68 -10.79
C MET A 65 6.46 -11.98 -10.07
N ASN A 66 6.47 -12.00 -8.74
CA ASN A 66 6.08 -13.16 -7.95
C ASN A 66 5.68 -12.77 -6.51
N LYS A 67 5.13 -13.73 -5.76
CA LYS A 67 4.67 -13.56 -4.37
C LYS A 67 5.77 -13.06 -3.42
N GLY A 68 7.01 -13.50 -3.61
CA GLY A 68 8.16 -13.08 -2.81
C GLY A 68 8.40 -11.58 -2.93
N ILE A 69 8.55 -11.10 -4.17
CA ILE A 69 8.71 -9.67 -4.47
C ILE A 69 7.49 -8.88 -4.00
N GLY A 70 6.26 -9.39 -4.20
CA GLY A 70 5.07 -8.72 -3.68
C GLY A 70 5.09 -8.55 -2.15
N SER A 71 5.61 -9.55 -1.43
CA SER A 71 5.71 -9.49 0.04
C SER A 71 6.79 -8.49 0.49
N ASP A 72 7.88 -8.39 -0.25
CA ASP A 72 8.91 -7.39 0.00
C ASP A 72 8.43 -5.98 -0.34
N GLN A 73 7.64 -5.81 -1.41
CA GLN A 73 6.97 -4.55 -1.71
C GLN A 73 6.03 -4.10 -0.58
N VAL A 74 5.28 -5.03 0.04
CA VAL A 74 4.46 -4.69 1.22
C VAL A 74 5.30 -4.16 2.38
N LYS A 75 6.46 -4.78 2.66
CA LYS A 75 7.39 -4.30 3.71
C LYS A 75 7.98 -2.93 3.35
N GLU A 76 8.31 -2.72 2.08
CA GLU A 76 8.84 -1.45 1.58
C GLU A 76 7.80 -0.33 1.71
N MET A 77 6.54 -0.57 1.30
CA MET A 77 5.45 0.39 1.49
C MET A 77 5.31 0.80 2.97
N GLN A 78 5.40 -0.17 3.89
CA GLN A 78 5.37 0.10 5.34
C GLN A 78 6.53 1.00 5.78
N SER A 79 7.74 0.69 5.32
CA SER A 79 8.94 1.47 5.63
C SER A 79 8.82 2.92 5.12
N ILE A 80 8.38 3.10 3.87
CA ILE A 80 8.20 4.43 3.26
C ILE A 80 7.17 5.25 4.04
N VAL A 81 5.99 4.68 4.32
CA VAL A 81 4.96 5.38 5.09
C VAL A 81 5.48 5.75 6.47
N ASN A 82 6.03 4.79 7.23
CA ASN A 82 6.54 5.02 8.57
C ASN A 82 7.67 6.06 8.65
N LYS A 83 8.44 6.23 7.57
CA LYS A 83 9.48 7.26 7.50
C LYS A 83 8.91 8.68 7.32
N ASN A 84 7.74 8.81 6.69
CA ASN A 84 7.18 10.11 6.29
C ASN A 84 6.00 10.59 7.15
N ILE A 85 5.40 9.71 7.97
CA ILE A 85 4.26 10.07 8.84
C ILE A 85 4.65 10.30 10.31
N LYS A 86 5.93 10.16 10.65
CA LYS A 86 6.43 10.50 11.99
C LYS A 86 6.40 11.99 12.25
#